data_AF-A0AAD1BZL2-F1
#
_entry.id   AF-A0AAD1BZL2-F1
#
_cell.length_a   1.000
_cell.length_b   1.000
_cell.length_c   1.000
_cell.angle_alpha   90.00
_cell.angle_beta   90.00
_cell.angle_gamma   90.00
#
_symmetry.space_group_name_H-M   'P 1'
#
loop_
_entity.id
_entity.type
_entity.pdbx_description
1 polymer ?
#
loop_
_entity_poly.entity_id
_entity_poly.type
_entity_poly.pdbx_seq_one_letter_code
_entity_poly.pdbx_strand_id
1 'polypeptide(L)'
;MPYRKRLVTTATLIASGFATSALADDSVIRSFCDAKWNGEAMRSYCQEDQRRSAEAIALYSGPVRRRCEAEWRSDFHMVLFCIREQQALPQASLTDIGPD
;
A
#
# COMPACT_ATOMS: atom_id res chain seq x y z
N MET A 1 48.12 -46.36 6.51
CA MET A 1 46.81 -46.47 7.18
C MET A 1 46.85 -45.65 8.48
N PRO A 2 45.76 -45.10 9.01
CA PRO A 2 44.69 -44.38 8.32
C PRO A 2 44.04 -43.23 9.17
N TYR A 3 43.09 -42.49 8.57
CA TYR A 3 41.93 -41.82 9.21
C TYR A 3 42.22 -40.67 10.24
N ARG A 4 41.43 -39.61 10.36
CA ARG A 4 39.98 -39.54 10.26
C ARG A 4 39.51 -38.07 10.17
N LYS A 5 38.62 -37.84 9.20
CA LYS A 5 37.78 -36.65 9.02
C LYS A 5 37.16 -36.16 10.33
N ARG A 6 37.10 -34.83 10.51
CA ARG A 6 35.90 -34.17 11.07
C ARG A 6 35.63 -32.91 10.24
N LEU A 7 34.85 -33.09 9.18
CA LEU A 7 34.11 -32.00 8.56
C LEU A 7 33.12 -31.50 9.61
N VAL A 8 33.32 -30.28 10.11
CA VAL A 8 32.33 -29.58 10.91
C VAL A 8 31.34 -28.96 9.93
N THR A 9 30.26 -29.68 9.66
CA THR A 9 29.14 -29.19 8.86
C THR A 9 28.41 -28.14 9.69
N THR A 10 28.80 -26.87 9.56
CA THR A 10 28.02 -25.75 10.09
C THR A 10 26.75 -25.64 9.25
N ALA A 11 25.64 -26.15 9.80
CA ALA A 11 24.32 -25.94 9.24
C ALA A 11 23.95 -24.46 9.35
N THR A 12 24.17 -23.69 8.28
CA THR A 12 23.62 -22.35 8.12
C THR A 12 22.10 -22.47 7.97
N LEU A 13 21.37 -22.18 9.05
CA LEU A 13 19.92 -22.00 9.01
C LEU A 13 19.63 -20.72 8.23
N ILE A 14 19.21 -20.86 6.97
CA ILE A 14 18.65 -19.77 6.19
C ILE A 14 17.24 -19.53 6.71
N ALA A 15 17.11 -18.57 7.64
CA ALA A 15 15.82 -17.99 7.99
C ALA A 15 15.41 -17.02 6.89
N SER A 16 14.91 -17.55 5.77
CA SER A 16 14.25 -16.75 4.73
C SER A 16 12.88 -16.31 5.26
N GLY A 17 12.86 -15.17 5.94
CA GLY A 17 11.64 -14.50 6.39
C GLY A 17 10.89 -13.87 5.23
N PHE A 18 9.69 -14.38 4.95
CA PHE A 18 8.71 -13.75 4.07
C PHE A 18 8.09 -12.56 4.79
N ALA A 19 8.49 -11.34 4.44
CA ALA A 19 7.81 -10.11 4.86
C ALA A 19 8.04 -8.98 3.84
N THR A 20 7.68 -9.20 2.58
CA THR A 20 7.95 -8.24 1.49
C THR A 20 6.82 -7.24 1.22
N SER A 21 5.60 -7.44 1.74
CA SER A 21 4.47 -6.56 1.43
C SER A 21 4.43 -5.27 2.28
N ALA A 22 4.65 -5.37 3.60
CA ALA A 22 4.55 -4.20 4.49
C ALA A 22 5.67 -3.15 4.26
N LEU A 23 6.84 -3.56 3.76
CA LEU A 23 7.96 -2.66 3.53
C LEU A 23 7.81 -1.83 2.24
N ALA A 24 7.10 -2.36 1.24
CA ALA A 24 6.90 -1.68 -0.03
C ALA A 24 6.03 -0.42 0.15
N ASP A 25 4.93 -0.55 0.87
CA ASP A 25 4.00 0.56 1.16
C ASP A 25 4.67 1.66 1.99
N ASP A 26 5.46 1.28 3.00
CA ASP A 26 6.16 2.23 3.89
C ASP A 26 7.19 3.10 3.15
N SER A 27 7.88 2.54 2.15
CA SER A 27 8.85 3.30 1.33
C SER A 27 8.18 4.33 0.43
N VAL A 28 7.03 3.97 -0.16
CA VAL A 28 6.23 4.85 -1.01
C VAL A 28 5.63 5.99 -0.19
N ILE A 29 5.07 5.67 0.98
CA ILE A 29 4.52 6.66 1.94
C ILE A 29 5.60 7.66 2.35
N ARG A 30 6.78 7.18 2.74
CA ARG A 30 7.90 8.04 3.15
C ARG A 30 8.32 8.97 2.03
N SER A 31 8.52 8.45 0.83
CA SER A 31 8.91 9.25 -0.34
C SER A 31 7.87 10.31 -0.70
N PHE A 32 6.58 9.99 -0.61
CA PHE A 32 5.51 10.93 -0.86
C PHE A 32 5.50 12.08 0.16
N CYS A 33 5.61 11.74 1.44
CA CYS A 33 5.61 12.74 2.51
C CYS A 33 6.87 13.61 2.51
N ASP A 34 8.04 13.04 2.23
CA ASP A 34 9.30 13.77 2.07
C ASP A 34 9.24 14.78 0.92
N ALA A 35 8.58 14.43 -0.18
CA ALA A 35 8.44 15.33 -1.33
C ALA A 35 7.43 16.47 -1.07
N LYS A 36 6.44 16.26 -0.20
CA LYS A 36 5.34 17.21 0.04
C LYS A 36 5.62 18.18 1.19
N TRP A 37 6.41 17.79 2.17
CA TRP A 37 6.56 18.55 3.42
C TRP A 37 8.01 18.67 3.88
N ASN A 38 8.44 19.89 4.19
CA ASN A 38 9.82 20.18 4.60
C ASN A 38 10.09 20.00 6.11
N GLY A 39 9.04 19.89 6.95
CA GLY A 39 9.17 19.81 8.40
C GLY A 39 9.01 18.38 8.93
N GLU A 40 9.82 17.99 9.91
CA GLU A 40 9.77 16.64 10.52
C GLU A 40 8.38 16.34 11.11
N ALA A 41 7.80 17.26 11.87
CA ALA A 41 6.47 17.07 12.47
C ALA A 41 5.39 16.83 11.39
N MET A 42 5.41 17.61 10.30
CA MET A 42 4.47 17.46 9.19
C MET A 42 4.68 16.16 8.42
N ARG A 43 5.94 15.74 8.25
CA ARG A 43 6.26 14.45 7.62
C ARG A 43 5.80 13.28 8.46
N SER A 44 6.00 13.32 9.79
CA SER A 44 5.51 12.28 10.69
C SER A 44 3.99 12.17 10.61
N TYR A 45 3.29 13.30 10.73
CA TYR A 45 1.83 13.34 10.61
C TYR A 45 1.35 12.80 9.26
N CYS A 46 1.97 13.23 8.16
CA CYS A 46 1.68 12.73 6.82
C CYS A 46 1.85 11.21 6.74
N GLN A 47 2.96 10.66 7.24
CA GLN A 47 3.22 9.22 7.17
C GLN A 47 2.19 8.42 7.99
N GLU A 48 1.80 8.91 9.17
CA GLU A 48 0.75 8.29 9.98
C GLU A 48 -0.61 8.29 9.27
N ASP A 49 -1.01 9.44 8.71
CA ASP A 49 -2.28 9.58 8.01
C ASP A 49 -2.34 8.71 6.74
N GLN A 50 -1.25 8.69 5.97
CA GLN A 50 -1.13 7.87 4.76
C GLN A 50 -1.15 6.37 5.10
N ARG A 51 -0.51 5.93 6.19
CA ARG A 51 -0.54 4.53 6.62
C ARG A 51 -1.94 4.09 7.03
N ARG A 52 -2.62 4.87 7.87
CA ARG A 52 -4.01 4.60 8.26
C ARG A 52 -4.93 4.54 7.05
N SER A 53 -4.70 5.41 6.08
CA SER A 53 -5.48 5.43 4.84
C SER A 53 -5.22 4.19 3.98
N ALA A 54 -3.95 3.76 3.83
CA ALA A 54 -3.58 2.55 3.11
C ALA A 54 -4.20 1.29 3.76
N GLU A 55 -4.14 1.19 5.09
CA GLU A 55 -4.79 0.12 5.86
C GLU A 55 -6.31 0.09 5.62
N ALA A 56 -6.97 1.26 5.62
CA ALA A 56 -8.40 1.33 5.33
C ALA A 56 -8.73 0.95 3.88
N ILE A 57 -7.91 1.37 2.90
CA ILE A 57 -8.08 1.02 1.47
C ILE A 57 -8.03 -0.49 1.25
N ALA A 58 -7.23 -1.22 2.04
CA ALA A 58 -7.11 -2.68 1.95
C ALA A 58 -8.45 -3.40 2.14
N LEU A 59 -9.41 -2.79 2.83
CA LEU A 59 -10.77 -3.33 3.03
C LEU A 59 -11.67 -3.17 1.80
N TYR A 60 -11.29 -2.33 0.84
CA TYR A 60 -12.05 -2.07 -0.37
C TYR A 60 -11.52 -2.91 -1.54
N SER A 61 -12.38 -3.19 -2.51
CA SER A 61 -12.01 -3.88 -3.75
C SER A 61 -12.89 -3.41 -4.90
N GLY A 62 -12.59 -3.88 -6.11
CA GLY A 62 -13.42 -3.61 -7.30
C GLY A 62 -13.03 -2.37 -8.11
N PRO A 63 -13.88 -1.97 -9.07
CA PRO A 63 -13.53 -0.96 -10.08
C PRO A 63 -13.37 0.45 -9.50
N VAL A 64 -14.13 0.81 -8.46
CA VAL A 64 -14.03 2.11 -7.79
C VAL A 64 -12.65 2.27 -7.17
N ARG A 65 -12.19 1.28 -6.37
CA ARG A 65 -10.85 1.28 -5.77
C ARG A 65 -9.77 1.45 -6.84
N ARG A 66 -9.80 0.63 -7.90
CA ARG A 66 -8.79 0.70 -8.97
C ARG A 66 -8.74 2.06 -9.67
N ARG A 67 -9.90 2.69 -9.89
CA ARG A 67 -9.97 4.03 -10.50
C ARG A 67 -9.35 5.08 -9.57
N CYS A 68 -9.73 5.07 -8.29
CA CYS A 68 -9.19 6.01 -7.31
C CYS A 68 -7.68 5.84 -7.11
N GLU A 69 -7.17 4.61 -7.06
CA GLU A 69 -5.73 4.32 -7.02
C GLU A 69 -4.99 4.83 -8.28
N ALA A 70 -5.59 4.71 -9.46
CA ALA A 70 -4.99 5.21 -10.70
C ALA A 70 -4.91 6.74 -10.76
N GLU A 71 -5.92 7.42 -10.20
CA GLU A 71 -6.01 8.88 -10.18
C GLU A 71 -5.05 9.50 -9.16
N TRP A 72 -5.11 9.05 -7.91
CA TRP A 72 -4.41 9.67 -6.79
C TRP A 72 -3.06 9.01 -6.46
N ARG A 73 -2.79 7.83 -7.03
CA ARG A 73 -1.52 7.11 -6.94
C ARG A 73 -1.12 6.87 -5.47
N SER A 74 -0.05 7.53 -5.02
CA SER A 74 0.56 7.36 -3.71
C SER A 74 -0.02 8.27 -2.64
N ASP A 75 -0.99 9.13 -2.96
CA ASP A 75 -1.76 9.88 -1.96
C ASP A 75 -2.94 9.02 -1.47
N PHE A 76 -2.65 8.07 -0.59
CA PHE A 76 -3.62 7.13 -0.03
C PHE A 76 -4.75 7.83 0.72
N HIS A 77 -4.51 8.98 1.35
CA HIS A 77 -5.58 9.78 1.92
C HIS A 77 -6.61 10.16 0.86
N MET A 78 -6.14 10.65 -0.29
CA MET A 78 -7.00 11.03 -1.41
C MET A 78 -7.65 9.83 -2.10
N VAL A 79 -6.95 8.70 -2.20
CA VAL A 79 -7.55 7.44 -2.69
C VAL A 79 -8.73 7.04 -1.80
N LEU A 80 -8.57 7.06 -0.47
CA LEU A 80 -9.62 6.69 0.47
C LEU A 80 -10.80 7.67 0.42
N PHE A 81 -10.51 8.97 0.32
CA PHE A 81 -11.53 10.00 0.12
C PHE A 81 -12.34 9.74 -1.16
N CYS A 82 -11.67 9.52 -2.29
CA CYS A 82 -12.30 9.19 -3.56
C CYS A 82 -13.22 7.96 -3.46
N ILE A 83 -12.77 6.87 -2.82
CA ILE A 83 -13.59 5.66 -2.66
C ILE A 83 -14.88 5.97 -1.88
N ARG A 84 -14.77 6.72 -0.77
CA ARG A 84 -15.92 7.08 0.06
C ARG A 84 -16.91 7.96 -0.69
N GLU A 85 -16.43 8.96 -1.41
CA GLU A 85 -17.27 9.82 -2.24
C GLU A 85 -18.01 9.03 -3.32
N GLN A 86 -17.32 8.13 -4.04
CA GLN A 86 -17.91 7.35 -5.11
C GLN A 86 -18.91 6.28 -4.64
N GLN A 87 -18.80 5.81 -3.39
CA GLN A 87 -19.75 4.89 -2.77
C GLN A 87 -20.94 5.60 -2.12
N ALA A 88 -20.74 6.83 -1.65
CA ALA A 88 -21.80 7.66 -1.07
C ALA A 88 -22.78 8.17 -2.14
N LEU A 89 -22.38 8.21 -3.41
CA LEU A 89 -23.24 8.54 -4.54
C LEU A 89 -24.13 7.33 -4.92
N PRO A 90 -25.46 7.41 -4.72
CA PRO A 90 -26.37 6.42 -5.30
C PRO A 90 -26.27 6.53 -6.83
N GLN A 91 -26.25 5.39 -7.52
CA GLN A 91 -26.18 5.29 -8.97
C GLN A 91 -27.39 5.93 -9.67
N ALA A 92 -27.38 7.25 -9.82
CA ALA A 92 -28.39 8.01 -10.54
C ALA A 92 -27.93 8.42 -11.95
N SER A 93 -27.04 7.65 -12.59
CA SER A 93 -26.52 8.00 -13.93
C SER A 93 -26.29 6.83 -14.89
N LEU A 94 -26.91 5.67 -14.67
CA LEU A 94 -26.89 4.55 -15.64
C LEU A 94 -28.26 4.20 -16.24
N THR A 95 -29.21 5.13 -16.20
CA THR A 95 -30.40 5.08 -17.05
C THR A 95 -30.32 6.18 -18.10
N ASP A 96 -29.41 6.02 -19.06
CA ASP A 96 -29.59 6.58 -20.39
C ASP A 96 -29.34 5.46 -21.41
N ILE A 97 -30.25 4.48 -21.38
CA ILE A 97 -30.52 3.64 -22.54
C ILE A 97 -31.47 4.46 -23.39
N GLY A 98 -30.92 5.25 -24.32
CA GLY A 98 -31.70 5.80 -25.43
C GLY A 98 -31.89 4.71 -26.50
N PRO A 99 -33.11 4.36 -26.89
CA PRO A 99 -33.37 3.64 -28.13
C PRO A 99 -33.48 4.64 -29.29
N ASP A 100 -32.67 4.47 -30.33
CA ASP A 100 -33.01 4.79 -31.73
C ASP A 100 -32.22 3.87 -32.68
#